data_AF-A0A1M5VZS1-F1
#
_entry.id   AF-A0A1M5VZS1-F1
#
_cell.length_a   1.000
_cell.length_b   1.000
_cell.length_c   1.000
_cell.angle_alpha   90.00
_cell.angle_beta   90.00
_cell.angle_gamma   90.00
#
_symmetry.space_group_name_H-M   'P 1'
#
loop_
_entity.id
_entity.type
_entity.pdbx_description
1 polymer ?
#
loop_
_entity_poly.entity_id
_entity_poly.type
_entity_poly.pdbx_seq_one_letter_code
_entity_poly.pdbx_strand_id
1 'polypeptide(L)' 'MDNQSITLHQHQSAIILGADENGEISVEVASADHQGLSGALCQAIVHKLMHDEQFQEELMGMLDFEDE' A
#
# COMPACT_ATOMS: atom_id res chain seq x y z
N MET A 1 12.16 18.85 2.07
CA MET A 1 11.30 17.66 1.99
C MET A 1 9.98 18.05 2.62
N ASP A 2 8.93 18.16 1.82
CA ASP A 2 7.60 18.48 2.35
C ASP A 2 7.13 17.34 3.24
N ASN A 3 6.93 17.63 4.52
CA ASN A 3 6.47 16.63 5.48
C ASN A 3 4.94 16.55 5.39
N GLN A 4 4.41 15.80 4.41
CA GLN A 4 2.97 15.61 4.26
C GLN A 4 2.48 14.62 5.33
N SER A 5 1.59 15.08 6.22
CA SER A 5 0.97 14.23 7.24
C SER A 5 -0.44 13.82 6.81
N ILE A 6 -0.72 12.51 6.79
CA ILE A 6 -2.07 11.98 6.60
C ILE A 6 -2.78 11.90 7.95
N THR A 7 -4.01 12.44 8.05
CA THR A 7 -4.87 12.28 9.23
C THR A 7 -5.96 11.25 8.94
N LEU A 8 -6.03 10.19 9.75
CA LEU A 8 -7.02 9.12 9.61
C LEU A 8 -8.12 9.24 10.67
N HIS A 9 -9.37 8.99 10.30
CA HIS A 9 -10.49 8.85 11.22
C HIS A 9 -10.61 7.41 11.78
N GLN A 10 -11.45 7.23 12.80
CA GLN A 10 -11.54 6.01 13.64
C GLN A 10 -11.71 4.68 12.87
N HIS A 11 -12.24 4.68 11.65
CA HIS A 11 -12.43 3.47 10.84
C HIS A 11 -11.64 3.50 9.53
N GLN A 12 -10.72 4.46 9.37
CA GLN A 12 -9.91 4.62 8.18
C GLN A 12 -8.53 4.00 8.40
N SER A 13 -8.07 3.35 7.34
CA SER A 13 -6.74 2.79 7.21
C SER A 13 -6.23 3.11 5.82
N ALA A 14 -4.93 3.26 5.67
CA ALA A 14 -4.26 3.55 4.41
C ALA A 14 -3.07 2.62 4.24
N ILE A 15 -2.82 2.21 2.99
CA ILE A 15 -1.56 1.62 2.57
C ILE A 15 -0.73 2.75 2.01
N ILE A 16 0.48 2.91 2.53
CA ILE A 16 1.44 3.93 2.09
C ILE A 16 2.52 3.18 1.32
N LEU A 17 2.66 3.53 0.03
CA LEU A 17 3.71 3.01 -0.83
C LEU A 17 4.79 4.09 -0.96
N GLY A 18 6.02 3.77 -0.59
CA GLY A 18 7.20 4.56 -0.88
C GLY A 18 8.03 3.86 -1.95
N ALA A 19 8.80 4.62 -2.72
CA ALA A 19 9.88 4.08 -3.53
C ALA A 19 11.13 4.91 -3.25
N ASP A 20 12.27 4.25 -3.10
CA ASP A 20 13.55 4.95 -2.97
C ASP A 20 14.12 5.34 -4.35
N GLU A 21 15.31 5.95 -4.35
CA GLU A 21 15.99 6.39 -5.59
C GLU A 21 16.39 5.22 -6.51
N ASN A 22 16.40 3.99 -6.01
CA ASN A 22 16.70 2.78 -6.78
C ASN A 22 15.43 2.09 -7.28
N GLY A 23 14.24 2.62 -6.95
CA GLY A 23 12.96 2.01 -7.26
C GLY A 23 12.59 0.86 -6.33
N GLU A 24 13.27 0.69 -5.19
CA GLU A 24 12.87 -0.29 -4.18
C GLU A 24 11.60 0.21 -3.47
N ILE A 25 10.55 -0.61 -3.50
CA ILE A 25 9.25 -0.27 -2.93
C ILE A 25 9.22 -0.60 -1.44
N SER A 26 8.87 0.38 -0.61
CA SER A 26 8.48 0.17 0.79
C SER A 26 6.96 0.22 0.94
N VAL A 27 6.44 -0.58 1.87
CA VAL A 27 4.99 -0.67 2.12
C VAL A 27 4.73 -0.53 3.61
N GLU A 28 3.89 0.43 3.97
CA GLU A 28 3.46 0.66 5.34
C GLU A 28 1.92 0.68 5.44
N VAL A 29 1.40 0.27 6.59
CA VAL A 29 -0.03 0.42 6.91
C VAL A 29 -0.19 1.47 8.00
N ALA A 30 -0.86 2.55 7.67
CA ALA A 30 -1.32 3.53 8.66
C ALA A 30 -2.77 3.23 9.03
N SER A 31 -3.09 3.12 10.32
CA SER A 31 -4.46 2.90 10.78
C SER A 31 -4.70 3.56 12.13
N ALA A 32 -5.91 4.10 12.32
CA ALA A 32 -6.37 4.53 13.63
C ALA A 32 -6.77 3.33 14.53
N ASP A 33 -7.08 2.17 13.93
CA ASP A 33 -7.42 0.92 14.60
C ASP A 33 -6.96 -0.28 13.74
N HIS A 34 -5.76 -0.79 14.04
CA HIS A 34 -5.17 -1.93 13.32
C HIS A 34 -5.93 -3.24 13.51
N GLN A 35 -6.74 -3.38 14.55
CA GLN A 35 -7.55 -4.58 14.81
C GLN A 35 -8.95 -4.46 14.18
N GLY A 36 -9.37 -3.24 13.87
CA GLY A 36 -10.57 -2.95 13.13
C GLY A 36 -10.53 -3.49 11.70
N LEU A 37 -11.71 -3.64 11.10
CA LEU A 37 -11.86 -4.30 9.80
C LEU A 37 -10.99 -3.67 8.70
N SER A 38 -10.92 -2.34 8.63
CA SER A 38 -10.10 -1.66 7.62
C SER A 38 -8.60 -1.86 7.85
N GLY A 39 -8.15 -1.88 9.10
CA GLY A 39 -6.75 -2.16 9.45
C GLY A 39 -6.35 -3.58 9.07
N ALA A 40 -7.17 -4.55 9.46
CA ALA A 40 -6.97 -5.97 9.11
C ALA A 40 -7.01 -6.19 7.59
N LEU A 41 -7.88 -5.50 6.86
CA LEU A 41 -7.94 -5.60 5.41
C LEU A 41 -6.69 -5.01 4.75
N CYS A 42 -6.22 -3.84 5.18
CA CYS A 42 -4.96 -3.27 4.68
C CYS A 42 -3.78 -4.21 4.95
N GLN A 43 -3.70 -4.81 6.14
CA GLN A 43 -2.65 -5.79 6.45
C GLN A 43 -2.71 -7.01 5.53
N ALA A 44 -3.90 -7.55 5.27
CA ALA A 44 -4.06 -8.69 4.35
C ALA A 44 -3.63 -8.34 2.92
N ILE A 45 -3.99 -7.14 2.44
CA ILE A 45 -3.59 -6.65 1.12
C ILE A 45 -2.07 -6.49 1.05
N VAL A 46 -1.44 -5.87 2.06
CA VAL A 46 0.03 -5.71 2.11
C VAL A 46 0.73 -7.07 2.14
N HIS A 47 0.23 -8.02 2.93
CA HIS A 47 0.79 -9.37 2.96
C HIS A 47 0.77 -10.02 1.57
N LYS A 48 -0.38 -9.95 0.88
CA LYS A 48 -0.52 -10.46 -0.50
C LYS A 48 0.41 -9.72 -1.45
N LEU A 49 0.43 -8.39 -1.40
CA LEU A 49 1.32 -7.56 -2.21
C LEU A 49 2.79 -7.94 -2.05
N MET A 50 3.25 -8.31 -0.85
CA MET A 50 4.66 -8.60 -0.60
C MET A 50 5.06 -10.06 -0.85
N HIS A 51 4.12 -11.01 -0.87
CA HIS A 51 4.43 -12.44 -0.84
C HIS A 51 3.76 -13.25 -1.97
N ASP A 52 2.95 -12.61 -2.82
CA ASP A 52 2.25 -13.25 -3.92
C ASP A 52 2.74 -12.66 -5.25
N GLU A 53 3.68 -13.36 -5.89
CA GLU A 53 4.30 -12.96 -7.16
C GLU A 53 3.25 -12.79 -8.28
N GLN A 54 2.23 -13.67 -8.33
CA GLN A 54 1.17 -13.55 -9.33
C GLN A 54 0.38 -12.25 -9.13
N PHE A 55 0.04 -11.93 -7.87
CA PHE A 55 -0.66 -10.69 -7.58
C PHE A 55 0.19 -9.44 -7.90
N GLN A 56 1.50 -9.50 -7.67
CA GLN A 56 2.43 -8.43 -8.07
C GLN A 56 2.47 -8.26 -9.60
N GLU A 57 2.60 -9.36 -10.35
CA GLU A 57 2.60 -9.34 -11.82
C GLU A 57 1.29 -8.78 -12.38
N GLU A 58 0.14 -9.19 -11.83
CA GLU A 58 -1.17 -8.65 -12.22
C GLU A 58 -1.24 -7.14 -11.99
N LEU A 59 -0.73 -6.65 -10.86
CA LEU A 59 -0.69 -5.21 -10.57
C LEU A 59 0.24 -4.45 -11.52
N MET A 60 1.45 -4.96 -11.79
CA MET A 60 2.37 -4.33 -12.74
C MET A 60 1.77 -4.31 -14.15
N GLY A 61 1.15 -5.41 -14.57
CA GLY A 61 0.43 -5.47 -15.84
C GLY A 61 -0.71 -4.47 -15.94
N MET A 62 -1.37 -4.09 -14.84
CA MET A 62 -2.38 -3.03 -14.82
C MET A 62 -1.78 -1.62 -14.95
N LEU A 63 -0.54 -1.42 -14.49
CA LEU A 63 0.16 -0.13 -14.54
C LEU A 63 0.78 0.12 -15.93
N ASP A 64 1.17 -0.94 -16.65
CA ASP A 64 1.75 -0.87 -18.01
C ASP A 64 0.77 -0.40 -19.11
N PHE A 65 -0.42 0.11 -18.75
CA PHE A 65 -1.45 0.59 -19.68
C PHE A 65 -1.46 2.12 -19.91
N GLU A 66 -0.42 2.87 -19.52
CA GLU A 66 -0.32 4.32 -19.77
C GLU A 66 0.63 4.74 -20.92
N ASP A 67 1.06 3.81 -21.79
CA ASP A 67 1.93 4.08 -22.95
C ASP A 67 1.32 3.71 -24.33
N GLU A 68 0.04 4.03 -24.58
CA GLU A 68 -0.54 4.11 -25.95
C GLU A 68 -1.11 5.49 -26.30
#